data_AF-A0AA39QLA4-F1
#
_entry.id   AF-A0AA39QLA4-F1
#
_cell.length_a   1.000
_cell.length_b   1.000
_cell.length_c   1.000
_cell.angle_alpha   90.00
_cell.angle_beta   90.00
_cell.angle_gamma   90.00
#
_symmetry.space_group_name_H-M   'P 1'
#
loop_
_entity.id
_entity.type
_entity.pdbx_description
1 polymer ?
#
loop_
_entity_poly.entity_id
_entity_poly.type
_entity_poly.pdbx_seq_one_letter_code
_entity_poly.pdbx_strand_id
1 'polypeptide(L)'
;MIQEEEEHSLHGGLTREEEEALLEHLKEKREVKVQGAQQSHEGAAEDCRQVVLGVNREINGLAHCTGAHFVGFVSCSDIHDKFPPALITDSSASLSFFKCVVGISAEDVLVKFEQFFCAQSLNMNAREDSNTVRSRCTELILQGLCEPSIQMNYVHYDMDIIAQHHVQLEGWPMGIKFKKLANLKNLQDLRQLQDSLQMTACKWVQMLKRQIDEHTAELSRCKAEGETRKSKGKKAVITGRNIKDSGESDEGSTSEGSEDEAPPSKQQGTCKDKITYRSHSVIDEEGSDEE
;
A
#
# COMPACT_ATOMS: atom_id res chain seq x y z
N MET A 1 -30.06 -77.60 -5.11
CA MET A 1 -31.07 -76.74 -4.46
C MET A 1 -30.67 -76.70 -3.00
N ILE A 2 -30.08 -75.64 -2.48
CA ILE A 2 -30.48 -74.21 -2.39
C ILE A 2 -29.16 -73.39 -2.41
N GLN A 3 -28.92 -72.55 -3.43
CA GLN A 3 -28.93 -71.05 -3.40
C GLN A 3 -27.96 -70.44 -2.37
N GLU A 4 -26.84 -69.88 -2.84
CA GLU A 4 -26.62 -68.44 -3.09
C GLU A 4 -26.44 -67.64 -1.80
N GLU A 5 -25.20 -67.25 -1.52
CA GLU A 5 -24.89 -65.97 -0.87
C GLU A 5 -23.61 -65.42 -1.51
N GLU A 6 -23.81 -64.51 -2.46
CA GLU A 6 -22.81 -63.54 -2.90
C GLU A 6 -22.53 -62.58 -1.73
N GLU A 7 -21.35 -62.66 -1.12
CA GLU A 7 -20.81 -61.51 -0.38
C GLU A 7 -19.89 -60.70 -1.30
N HIS A 8 -20.51 -59.72 -1.95
CA HIS A 8 -19.85 -58.53 -2.46
C HIS A 8 -19.24 -57.74 -1.29
N SER A 9 -17.99 -58.02 -0.92
CA SER A 9 -17.21 -57.12 -0.04
C SER A 9 -16.25 -56.27 -0.87
N LEU A 10 -16.75 -55.11 -1.27
CA LEU A 10 -16.00 -53.97 -1.78
C LEU A 10 -14.99 -53.48 -0.72
N HIS A 11 -13.79 -54.05 -0.64
CA HIS A 11 -12.65 -53.40 0.02
C HIS A 11 -11.39 -53.65 -0.82
N GLY A 12 -11.19 -52.80 -1.82
CA GLY A 12 -9.88 -52.63 -2.43
C GLY A 12 -8.94 -52.09 -1.37
N GLY A 13 -8.13 -52.96 -0.77
CA GLY A 13 -7.14 -52.59 0.23
C GLY A 13 -6.13 -51.63 -0.37
N LEU A 14 -6.07 -50.42 0.18
CA LEU A 14 -5.02 -49.45 -0.12
C LEU A 14 -3.66 -50.13 0.07
N THR A 15 -2.75 -49.87 -0.84
CA THR A 15 -1.39 -50.35 -0.72
C THR A 15 -0.69 -49.63 0.45
N ARG A 16 0.29 -50.27 1.08
CA ARG A 16 1.00 -49.71 2.25
C ARG A 16 1.59 -48.32 1.99
N GLU A 17 2.03 -48.09 0.75
CA GLU A 17 2.58 -46.80 0.31
C GLU A 17 1.51 -45.70 0.25
N GLU A 18 0.28 -46.03 -0.17
CA GLU A 18 -0.84 -45.08 -0.18
C GLU A 18 -1.29 -44.73 1.24
N GLU A 19 -1.26 -45.69 2.18
CA GLU A 19 -1.57 -45.46 3.59
C GLU A 19 -0.53 -44.55 4.27
N GLU A 20 0.77 -44.76 3.99
CA GLU A 20 1.86 -43.91 4.48
C GLU A 20 1.74 -42.47 3.95
N ALA A 21 1.48 -42.30 2.65
CA ALA A 21 1.27 -40.99 2.03
C ALA A 21 0.04 -40.26 2.59
N LEU A 22 -1.06 -40.99 2.86
CA LEU A 22 -2.26 -40.44 3.49
C LEU A 22 -2.00 -40.02 4.93
N LEU A 23 -1.24 -40.80 5.70
CA LEU A 23 -0.83 -40.46 7.07
C LEU A 23 0.03 -39.20 7.13
N GLU A 24 0.97 -39.05 6.19
CA GLU A 24 1.82 -37.86 6.08
C GLU A 24 1.00 -36.61 5.74
N HIS A 25 0.13 -36.71 4.72
CA HIS A 25 -0.76 -35.60 4.34
C HIS A 25 -1.77 -35.24 5.44
N LEU A 26 -2.21 -36.22 6.25
CA LEU A 26 -3.04 -35.95 7.43
C LEU A 26 -2.26 -35.32 8.58
N LYS A 27 -0.97 -35.64 8.77
CA LYS A 27 -0.11 -34.97 9.76
C LYS A 27 0.12 -33.52 9.37
N GLU A 28 0.48 -33.25 8.12
CA GLU A 28 0.64 -31.90 7.59
C GLU A 28 -0.66 -31.09 7.73
N LYS A 29 -1.81 -31.67 7.36
CA LYS A 29 -3.11 -31.02 7.59
C LYS A 29 -3.43 -30.80 9.06
N ARG A 30 -2.98 -31.66 9.98
CA ARG A 30 -3.16 -31.44 11.42
C ARG A 30 -2.26 -30.35 11.93
N GLU A 31 -1.02 -30.25 11.49
CA GLU A 31 -0.10 -29.16 11.86
C GLU A 31 -0.64 -27.82 11.36
N VAL A 32 -1.09 -27.75 10.10
CA VAL A 32 -1.76 -26.56 9.53
C VAL A 32 -3.06 -26.24 10.27
N LYS A 33 -3.82 -27.25 10.71
CA LYS A 33 -5.09 -27.05 11.44
C LYS A 33 -4.90 -26.76 12.92
N VAL A 34 -3.77 -27.14 13.52
CA VAL A 34 -3.36 -26.74 14.88
C VAL A 34 -2.87 -25.29 14.83
N GLN A 35 -2.15 -24.89 13.79
CA GLN A 35 -1.83 -23.48 13.52
C GLN A 35 -3.08 -22.65 13.17
N GLY A 36 -4.07 -23.26 12.52
CA GLY A 36 -5.33 -22.63 12.14
C GLY A 36 -6.48 -22.79 13.15
N ALA A 37 -6.28 -23.51 14.25
CA ALA A 37 -7.26 -23.56 15.33
C ALA A 37 -7.26 -22.16 15.94
N GLN A 38 -8.40 -21.47 15.93
CA GLN A 38 -8.55 -20.11 16.44
C GLN A 38 -7.84 -20.00 17.79
N GLN A 39 -6.62 -19.46 17.78
CA GLN A 39 -5.95 -19.09 19.00
C GLN A 39 -6.90 -18.09 19.64
N SER A 40 -7.30 -18.37 20.88
CA SER A 40 -8.03 -17.38 21.65
C SER A 40 -7.27 -16.05 21.57
N HIS A 41 -7.96 -14.91 21.62
CA HIS A 41 -7.28 -13.60 21.62
C HIS A 41 -6.18 -13.51 22.69
N GLU A 42 -6.32 -14.27 23.78
CA GLU A 42 -5.30 -14.42 24.83
C GLU A 42 -4.05 -15.16 24.34
N GLY A 43 -4.23 -16.27 23.61
CA GLY A 43 -3.13 -17.02 23.02
C GLY A 43 -2.39 -16.22 21.95
N ALA A 44 -3.12 -15.51 21.08
CA ALA A 44 -2.52 -14.62 20.09
C ALA A 44 -1.74 -13.48 20.75
N ALA A 45 -2.22 -12.97 21.89
CA ALA A 45 -1.52 -11.94 22.66
C ALA A 45 -0.22 -12.45 23.27
N GLU A 46 -0.24 -13.65 23.85
CA GLU A 46 0.94 -14.29 24.41
C GLU A 46 1.98 -14.60 23.31
N ASP A 47 1.54 -15.13 22.17
CA ASP A 47 2.41 -15.40 21.02
C ASP A 47 3.06 -14.11 20.50
N CYS A 48 2.30 -13.03 20.36
CA CYS A 48 2.82 -11.72 19.99
C CYS A 48 3.89 -11.26 20.98
N ARG A 49 3.62 -11.36 22.29
CA ARG A 49 4.55 -10.98 23.35
C ARG A 49 5.86 -11.77 23.27
N GLN A 50 5.79 -13.08 23.07
CA GLN A 50 6.97 -13.93 22.97
C GLN A 50 7.82 -13.60 21.73
N VAL A 51 7.18 -13.37 20.58
CA VAL A 51 7.86 -12.94 19.35
C VAL A 51 8.53 -11.58 19.54
N VAL A 52 7.83 -10.61 20.13
CA VAL A 52 8.36 -9.27 20.41
C VAL A 52 9.59 -9.34 21.33
N LEU A 53 9.57 -10.20 22.35
CA LEU A 53 10.73 -10.42 23.22
C LEU A 53 11.91 -11.03 22.47
N GLY A 54 11.65 -11.98 21.56
CA GLY A 54 12.69 -12.56 20.69
C GLY A 54 13.34 -11.51 19.78
N VAL A 55 12.51 -10.73 19.09
CA VAL A 55 12.96 -9.63 18.22
C VAL A 55 13.77 -8.59 19.00
N ASN A 56 13.32 -8.20 20.19
CA ASN A 56 14.06 -7.28 21.05
C ASN A 56 15.46 -7.81 21.42
N ARG A 57 15.57 -9.12 21.71
CA ARG A 57 16.87 -9.75 21.99
C ARG A 57 17.81 -9.68 20.78
N GLU A 58 17.31 -9.99 19.60
CA GLU A 58 18.10 -9.94 18.36
C GLU A 58 18.56 -8.52 18.03
N ILE A 59 17.68 -7.53 18.19
CA ILE A 59 18.01 -6.11 17.98
C ILE A 59 19.09 -5.64 18.94
N ASN A 60 18.99 -5.99 20.23
CA ASN A 60 20.02 -5.63 21.22
C ASN A 60 21.36 -6.28 20.88
N GLY A 61 21.35 -7.53 20.39
CA GLY A 61 22.56 -8.19 19.88
C GLY A 61 23.16 -7.46 18.67
N LEU A 62 22.32 -7.05 17.71
CA LEU A 62 22.75 -6.29 16.54
C LEU A 62 23.34 -4.93 16.92
N ALA A 63 22.66 -4.20 17.80
CA ALA A 63 23.10 -2.90 18.31
C ALA A 63 24.46 -3.02 19.01
N HIS A 64 24.63 -4.03 19.86
CA HIS A 64 25.89 -4.27 20.55
C HIS A 64 27.06 -4.59 19.58
N CYS A 65 26.80 -5.40 18.55
CA CYS A 65 27.86 -5.82 17.61
C CYS A 65 28.23 -4.75 16.57
N THR A 66 27.30 -3.87 16.21
CA THR A 66 27.47 -2.96 15.06
C THR A 66 27.37 -1.48 15.40
N GLY A 67 26.85 -1.15 16.59
CA GLY A 67 26.48 0.22 16.93
C GLY A 67 25.23 0.73 16.18
N ALA A 68 24.44 -0.16 15.57
CA ALA A 68 23.19 0.22 14.94
C ALA A 68 22.14 0.64 15.98
N HIS A 69 21.35 1.67 15.65
CA HIS A 69 20.21 2.12 16.44
C HIS A 69 18.90 1.65 15.80
N PHE A 70 17.92 1.28 16.63
CA PHE A 70 16.66 0.70 16.20
C PHE A 70 15.50 1.22 17.06
N VAL A 71 14.40 1.59 16.41
CA VAL A 71 13.11 1.79 17.07
C VAL A 71 12.04 1.06 16.27
N GLY A 72 11.23 0.27 16.96
CA GLY A 72 10.11 -0.48 16.38
C GLY A 72 8.83 -0.26 17.17
N PHE A 73 7.72 -0.16 16.45
CA PHE A 73 6.38 -0.05 17.02
C PHE A 73 5.60 -1.32 16.70
N VAL A 74 4.96 -1.89 17.71
CA VAL A 74 4.08 -3.06 17.58
C VAL A 74 2.71 -2.67 18.12
N SER A 75 1.66 -2.89 17.34
CA SER A 75 0.30 -2.48 17.67
C SER A 75 -0.69 -3.51 17.12
N CYS A 76 -1.86 -3.61 17.76
CA CYS A 76 -2.96 -4.41 17.26
C CYS A 76 -3.66 -3.73 16.08
N SER A 77 -4.13 -4.57 15.15
CA SER A 77 -4.95 -4.09 14.03
C SER A 77 -6.44 -4.15 14.35
N ASP A 78 -6.85 -4.96 15.32
CA ASP A 78 -8.25 -5.15 15.73
C ASP A 78 -8.49 -4.56 17.12
N ILE A 79 -9.63 -3.89 17.29
CA ILE A 79 -10.11 -3.34 18.57
C ILE A 79 -10.43 -4.43 19.61
N HIS A 80 -10.60 -5.68 19.17
CA HIS A 80 -10.92 -6.82 20.02
C HIS A 80 -9.68 -7.59 20.48
N ASP A 81 -8.53 -7.33 19.87
CA ASP A 81 -7.28 -7.92 20.32
C ASP A 81 -6.86 -7.32 21.66
N LYS A 82 -6.38 -8.20 22.54
CA LYS A 82 -6.07 -7.84 23.93
C LYS A 82 -4.58 -7.56 24.17
N PHE A 83 -3.73 -7.69 23.16
CA PHE A 83 -2.31 -7.47 23.38
C PHE A 83 -2.00 -5.97 23.45
N PRO A 84 -1.23 -5.53 24.46
CA PRO A 84 -0.85 -4.14 24.57
C PRO A 84 0.13 -3.76 23.45
N PRO A 85 0.04 -2.53 22.91
CA PRO A 85 1.07 -1.99 22.04
C PRO A 85 2.44 -2.05 22.71
N ALA A 86 3.47 -2.38 21.95
CA ALA A 86 4.83 -2.49 22.44
C ALA A 86 5.77 -1.56 21.66
N LEU A 87 6.67 -0.94 22.41
CA LEU A 87 7.78 -0.15 21.89
C LEU A 87 9.06 -0.96 22.05
N ILE A 88 9.74 -1.22 20.94
CA ILE A 88 11.02 -1.93 20.91
C ILE A 88 12.11 -0.90 20.60
N THR A 89 13.16 -0.85 21.40
CA THR A 89 14.27 0.09 21.19
C THR A 89 15.59 -0.54 21.64
N ASP A 90 16.69 -0.16 20.98
CA ASP A 90 18.05 -0.52 21.41
C ASP A 90 18.49 0.30 22.63
N SER A 91 18.04 1.56 22.73
CA SER A 91 18.52 2.50 23.74
C SER A 91 17.51 3.62 24.03
N SER A 92 17.70 4.28 25.18
CA SER A 92 16.92 5.48 25.54
C SER A 92 17.25 6.69 24.65
N ALA A 93 18.46 6.72 24.08
CA ALA A 93 18.87 7.76 23.13
C ALA A 93 18.00 7.71 21.86
N SER A 94 17.73 6.51 21.34
CA SER A 94 16.83 6.31 20.20
C SER A 94 15.41 6.81 20.47
N LEU A 95 14.90 6.70 21.70
CA LEU A 95 13.59 7.28 22.08
C LEU A 95 13.62 8.81 22.17
N SER A 96 14.74 9.37 22.65
CA SER A 96 14.91 10.82 22.77
C SER A 96 14.87 11.54 21.42
N PHE A 97 15.21 10.86 20.32
CA PHE A 97 15.09 11.37 18.96
C PHE A 97 13.68 11.88 18.67
N PHE A 98 12.64 11.14 19.04
CA PHE A 98 11.25 11.55 18.79
C PHE A 98 10.93 12.86 19.49
N LYS A 99 11.30 12.98 20.77
CA LYS A 99 11.02 14.19 21.54
C LYS A 99 11.85 15.38 21.05
N CYS A 100 13.13 15.19 20.76
CA CYS A 100 14.06 16.27 20.43
C CYS A 100 13.96 16.72 18.97
N VAL A 101 13.69 15.80 18.05
CA VAL A 101 13.69 16.07 16.59
C VAL A 101 12.26 16.15 16.06
N VAL A 102 11.40 15.20 16.39
CA VAL A 102 10.02 15.15 15.89
C VAL A 102 9.09 16.05 16.73
N GLY A 103 9.44 16.31 17.98
CA GLY A 103 8.66 17.15 18.91
C GLY A 103 7.49 16.42 19.57
N ILE A 104 7.46 15.08 19.50
CA ILE A 104 6.43 14.21 20.09
C ILE A 104 7.11 13.02 20.77
N SER A 105 6.53 12.43 21.83
CA SER A 105 7.14 11.26 22.46
C SER A 105 6.98 10.01 21.59
N ALA A 106 7.85 9.01 21.76
CA ALA A 106 7.73 7.75 21.03
C ALA A 106 6.43 7.01 21.42
N GLU A 107 5.99 7.15 22.67
CA GLU A 107 4.74 6.61 23.18
C GLU A 107 3.53 7.28 22.52
N ASP A 108 3.56 8.60 22.32
CA ASP A 108 2.50 9.33 21.61
C ASP A 108 2.45 8.91 20.14
N VAL A 109 3.62 8.64 19.52
CA VAL A 109 3.69 8.06 18.17
C VAL A 109 3.07 6.67 18.14
N LEU A 110 3.38 5.81 19.12
CA LEU A 110 2.81 4.47 19.22
C LEU A 110 1.28 4.50 19.33
N VAL A 111 0.73 5.37 20.18
CA VAL A 111 -0.72 5.55 20.32
C VAL A 111 -1.35 6.04 19.01
N LYS A 112 -0.73 7.01 18.34
CA LYS A 112 -1.22 7.50 17.04
C LYS A 112 -1.14 6.44 15.95
N PHE A 113 -0.08 5.63 15.97
CA PHE A 113 0.13 4.52 15.06
C PHE A 113 -0.98 3.47 15.25
N GLU A 114 -1.25 3.06 16.49
CA GLU A 114 -2.36 2.16 16.81
C GLU A 114 -3.71 2.73 16.37
N GLN A 115 -4.00 3.99 16.72
CA GLN A 115 -5.24 4.64 16.29
C GLN A 115 -5.42 4.64 14.77
N PHE A 116 -4.34 4.82 14.02
CA PHE A 116 -4.37 4.75 12.57
C PHE A 116 -4.77 3.35 12.08
N PHE A 117 -4.17 2.29 12.62
CA PHE A 117 -4.49 0.92 12.22
C PHE A 117 -5.87 0.47 12.69
N CYS A 118 -6.29 0.78 13.90
CA CYS A 118 -7.64 0.49 14.38
C CYS A 118 -8.71 1.28 13.60
N ALA A 119 -8.45 2.55 13.27
CA ALA A 119 -9.36 3.31 12.41
C ALA A 119 -9.38 2.75 10.98
N GLN A 120 -8.24 2.28 10.49
CA GLN A 120 -8.14 1.66 9.17
C GLN A 120 -8.84 0.30 9.13
N SER A 121 -8.77 -0.54 10.17
CA SER A 121 -9.44 -1.85 10.21
C SER A 121 -10.96 -1.72 10.21
N LEU A 122 -11.49 -0.71 10.92
CA LEU A 122 -12.91 -0.33 10.80
C LEU A 122 -13.27 0.10 9.37
N ASN A 123 -12.32 0.73 8.66
CA ASN A 123 -12.45 1.14 7.27
C ASN A 123 -11.97 0.10 6.25
N MET A 124 -11.51 -1.10 6.64
CA MET A 124 -11.14 -2.16 5.67
C MET A 124 -12.38 -2.68 4.92
N ASN A 125 -13.57 -2.48 5.50
CA ASN A 125 -14.86 -2.65 4.82
C ASN A 125 -15.19 -1.48 3.87
N ALA A 126 -14.51 -0.33 3.98
CA ALA A 126 -14.52 0.70 2.96
C ALA A 126 -13.68 0.20 1.79
N ARG A 127 -14.33 -0.66 0.98
CA ARG A 127 -13.88 -1.22 -0.28
C ARG A 127 -12.89 -0.28 -0.95
N GLU A 128 -11.62 -0.68 -0.95
CA GLU A 128 -10.52 0.11 -1.48
C GLU A 128 -10.91 0.69 -2.84
N ASP A 129 -11.06 2.02 -2.89
CA ASP A 129 -11.61 2.65 -4.09
C ASP A 129 -10.59 2.55 -5.22
N SER A 130 -11.07 2.17 -6.39
CA SER A 130 -10.25 2.09 -7.59
C SER A 130 -9.56 3.41 -7.91
N ASN A 131 -10.11 4.56 -7.50
CA ASN A 131 -9.45 5.85 -7.68
C ASN A 131 -8.28 6.05 -6.73
N THR A 132 -8.38 5.60 -5.48
CA THR A 132 -7.28 5.66 -4.51
C THR A 132 -6.10 4.82 -4.99
N VAL A 133 -6.35 3.56 -5.38
CA VAL A 133 -5.31 2.67 -5.94
C VAL A 133 -4.69 3.28 -7.20
N ARG A 134 -5.52 3.80 -8.10
CA ARG A 134 -5.06 4.44 -9.35
C ARG A 134 -4.22 5.68 -9.09
N SER A 135 -4.62 6.51 -8.13
CA SER A 135 -3.86 7.69 -7.70
C SER A 135 -2.50 7.27 -7.19
N ARG A 136 -2.46 6.23 -6.35
CA ARG A 136 -1.21 5.70 -5.80
C ARG A 136 -0.28 5.13 -6.89
N CYS A 137 -0.81 4.35 -7.84
CA CYS A 137 -0.01 3.89 -8.98
C CYS A 137 0.54 5.06 -9.81
N THR A 138 -0.26 6.12 -10.02
CA THR A 138 0.17 7.31 -10.76
C THR A 138 1.33 7.98 -10.04
N GLU A 139 1.21 8.17 -8.72
CA GLU A 139 2.25 8.76 -7.88
C GLU A 139 3.53 7.93 -7.92
N LEU A 140 3.45 6.61 -7.76
CA LEU A 140 4.63 5.72 -7.80
C LEU A 140 5.34 5.76 -9.17
N ILE A 141 4.58 5.77 -10.28
CA ILE A 141 5.15 5.88 -11.62
C ILE A 141 5.85 7.24 -11.79
N LEU A 142 5.23 8.34 -11.35
CA LEU A 142 5.81 9.67 -11.46
C LEU A 142 7.00 9.87 -10.52
N GLN A 143 6.96 9.32 -9.31
CA GLN A 143 8.06 9.40 -8.35
C GLN A 143 9.30 8.66 -8.84
N GLY A 144 9.12 7.50 -9.49
CA GLY A 144 10.23 6.77 -10.10
C GLY A 144 10.79 7.46 -11.35
N LEU A 145 10.01 8.33 -11.98
CA LEU A 145 10.44 9.17 -13.09
C LEU A 145 11.10 10.41 -12.47
N CYS A 146 12.38 10.31 -12.11
CA CYS A 146 13.14 11.31 -11.34
C CYS A 146 13.14 12.77 -11.87
N GLU A 147 12.46 13.06 -12.98
CA GLU A 147 12.30 14.39 -13.55
C GLU A 147 10.85 14.89 -13.37
N PRO A 148 10.61 15.91 -12.53
CA PRO A 148 9.27 16.41 -12.23
C PRO A 148 8.58 17.08 -13.43
N SER A 149 9.31 17.38 -14.51
CA SER A 149 8.78 18.01 -15.73
C SER A 149 8.21 17.02 -16.74
N ILE A 150 8.50 15.72 -16.63
CA ILE A 150 8.04 14.74 -17.62
C ILE A 150 6.61 14.32 -17.28
N GLN A 151 5.68 14.60 -18.19
CA GLN A 151 4.33 14.05 -18.11
C GLN A 151 4.25 12.71 -18.83
N MET A 152 3.77 11.67 -18.14
CA MET A 152 3.65 10.33 -18.72
C MET A 152 2.69 10.28 -19.92
N ASN A 153 3.22 9.98 -21.11
CA ASN A 153 2.42 9.79 -22.32
C ASN A 153 2.33 8.31 -22.72
N TYR A 154 1.23 7.65 -22.36
CA TYR A 154 1.02 6.23 -22.68
C TYR A 154 0.75 5.96 -24.17
N VAL A 155 0.30 6.94 -24.95
CA VAL A 155 -0.04 6.75 -26.38
C VAL A 155 1.20 6.86 -27.25
N HIS A 156 2.07 7.81 -26.92
CA HIS A 156 3.32 8.06 -27.61
C HIS A 156 4.54 7.67 -26.76
N TYR A 157 4.38 6.65 -25.92
CA TYR A 157 5.38 6.22 -24.94
C TYR A 157 6.76 5.99 -25.56
N ASP A 158 6.81 5.26 -26.68
CA ASP A 158 8.04 4.96 -27.40
C ASP A 158 8.77 6.24 -27.87
N MET A 159 8.03 7.29 -28.24
CA MET A 159 8.61 8.53 -28.76
C MET A 159 8.90 9.53 -27.64
N ASP A 160 7.88 9.86 -26.85
CA ASP A 160 7.92 10.97 -25.91
C ASP A 160 8.63 10.60 -24.61
N ILE A 161 8.73 9.30 -24.28
CA ILE A 161 9.41 8.84 -23.06
C ILE A 161 10.72 8.13 -23.42
N ILE A 162 10.65 7.06 -24.23
CA ILE A 162 11.86 6.27 -24.56
C ILE A 162 12.82 7.06 -25.45
N ALA A 163 12.38 7.56 -26.61
CA ALA A 163 13.29 8.21 -27.55
C ALA A 163 13.79 9.57 -27.04
N GLN A 164 12.97 10.32 -26.31
CA GLN A 164 13.31 11.66 -25.81
C GLN A 164 14.09 11.64 -24.49
N HIS A 165 13.71 10.80 -23.53
CA HIS A 165 14.30 10.79 -22.18
C HIS A 165 15.17 9.56 -21.91
N HIS A 166 15.22 8.60 -22.84
CA HIS A 166 16.09 7.43 -22.75
C HIS A 166 15.84 6.56 -21.52
N VAL A 167 14.61 6.58 -21.02
CA VAL A 167 14.16 5.78 -19.87
C VAL A 167 13.02 4.86 -20.31
N GLN A 168 13.01 3.65 -19.74
CA GLN A 168 12.00 2.64 -20.00
C GLN A 168 11.49 2.08 -18.66
N LEU A 169 10.18 1.98 -18.52
CA LEU A 169 9.53 1.27 -17.43
C LEU A 169 9.60 -0.24 -17.70
N GLU A 170 10.46 -0.93 -16.99
CA GLU A 170 10.63 -2.38 -17.06
C GLU A 170 9.79 -3.08 -15.98
N GLY A 171 9.55 -4.39 -16.17
CA GLY A 171 8.85 -5.23 -15.20
C GLY A 171 7.36 -4.90 -15.01
N TRP A 172 6.71 -4.37 -16.04
CA TRP A 172 5.26 -4.23 -16.06
C TRP A 172 4.59 -5.61 -15.87
N PRO A 173 3.54 -5.75 -15.04
CA PRO A 173 2.99 -7.06 -14.70
C PRO A 173 2.48 -7.84 -15.92
N MET A 174 2.83 -9.13 -15.99
CA MET A 174 2.34 -10.01 -17.04
C MET A 174 0.82 -10.15 -17.01
N GLY A 175 0.19 -10.14 -18.19
CA GLY A 175 -1.26 -10.21 -18.33
C GLY A 175 -1.97 -8.84 -18.29
N ILE A 176 -1.30 -7.78 -17.83
CA ILE A 176 -1.86 -6.43 -17.81
C ILE A 176 -1.40 -5.67 -19.05
N LYS A 177 -2.34 -5.23 -19.89
CA LYS A 177 -2.02 -4.40 -21.06
C LYS A 177 -1.44 -3.06 -20.62
N PHE A 178 -0.27 -2.69 -21.17
CA PHE A 178 0.34 -1.38 -20.98
C PHE A 178 -0.53 -0.28 -21.59
N LYS A 179 -1.21 0.51 -20.74
CA LYS A 179 -2.12 1.60 -21.15
C LYS A 179 -2.28 2.60 -20.02
N LYS A 180 -2.88 3.76 -20.32
CA LYS A 180 -3.24 4.77 -19.32
C LYS A 180 -4.04 4.14 -18.17
N LEU A 181 -3.63 4.47 -16.94
CA LEU A 181 -4.23 3.99 -15.69
C LEU A 181 -5.76 4.21 -15.60
N ALA A 182 -6.27 5.31 -16.16
CA ALA A 182 -7.72 5.58 -16.24
C ALA A 182 -8.49 4.52 -17.07
N ASN A 183 -7.82 3.82 -17.97
CA ASN A 183 -8.39 2.78 -18.81
C ASN A 183 -8.26 1.37 -18.18
N LEU A 184 -7.58 1.23 -17.04
CA LEU A 184 -7.57 0.02 -16.23
C LEU A 184 -8.81 0.03 -15.31
N LYS A 185 -9.80 -0.79 -15.68
CA LYS A 185 -11.09 -0.89 -14.98
C LYS A 185 -11.09 -1.97 -13.90
N ASN A 186 -10.24 -2.98 -14.03
CA ASN A 186 -10.15 -4.06 -13.07
C ASN A 186 -9.34 -3.60 -11.85
N LEU A 187 -9.92 -3.70 -10.67
CA LEU A 187 -9.25 -3.37 -9.41
C LEU A 187 -8.09 -4.34 -9.11
N GLN A 188 -8.23 -5.62 -9.47
CA GLN A 188 -7.18 -6.61 -9.28
C GLN A 188 -5.94 -6.29 -10.10
N ASP A 189 -6.11 -5.89 -11.37
CA ASP A 189 -5.00 -5.45 -12.23
C ASP A 189 -4.30 -4.22 -11.61
N LEU A 190 -5.06 -3.27 -11.05
CA LEU A 190 -4.50 -2.09 -10.41
C LEU A 190 -3.68 -2.45 -9.17
N ARG A 191 -4.16 -3.38 -8.33
CA ARG A 191 -3.41 -3.88 -7.16
C ARG A 191 -2.13 -4.59 -7.57
N GLN A 192 -2.21 -5.50 -8.54
CA GLN A 192 -1.02 -6.21 -9.03
C GLN A 192 0.04 -5.23 -9.60
N LEU A 193 -0.41 -4.16 -10.27
CA LEU A 193 0.48 -3.09 -10.73
C LEU A 193 1.07 -2.29 -9.56
N GLN A 194 0.26 -1.93 -8.56
CA GLN A 194 0.72 -1.25 -7.35
C GLN A 194 1.79 -2.08 -6.62
N ASP A 195 1.53 -3.35 -6.37
CA ASP A 195 2.44 -4.26 -5.68
C ASP A 195 3.76 -4.37 -6.47
N SER A 196 3.69 -4.51 -7.79
CA SER A 196 4.88 -4.58 -8.65
C SER A 196 5.71 -3.30 -8.59
N LEU A 197 5.07 -2.13 -8.55
CA LEU A 197 5.75 -0.83 -8.39
C LEU A 197 6.38 -0.70 -6.99
N GLN A 198 5.68 -1.12 -5.93
CA GLN A 198 6.17 -1.04 -4.55
C GLN A 198 7.34 -2.00 -4.28
N MET A 199 7.26 -3.22 -4.79
CA MET A 199 8.31 -4.24 -4.66
C MET A 199 9.51 -3.98 -5.59
N THR A 200 9.53 -2.85 -6.31
CA THR A 200 10.57 -2.50 -7.31
C THR A 200 10.69 -3.47 -8.48
N ALA A 201 9.73 -4.39 -8.64
CA ALA A 201 9.65 -5.30 -9.78
C ALA A 201 9.32 -4.52 -11.05
N CYS A 202 8.46 -3.50 -10.96
CA CYS A 202 8.21 -2.53 -12.00
C CYS A 202 8.92 -1.22 -11.67
N LYS A 203 9.90 -0.81 -12.50
CA LYS A 203 10.72 0.38 -12.23
C LYS A 203 11.24 1.00 -13.52
N TRP A 204 11.60 2.28 -13.43
CA TRP A 204 12.27 2.98 -14.51
C TRP A 204 13.74 2.54 -14.59
N VAL A 205 14.18 2.24 -15.81
CA VAL A 205 15.54 1.83 -16.12
C VAL A 205 16.08 2.76 -17.19
N GLN A 206 17.29 3.28 -16.97
CA GLN A 206 18.01 4.05 -17.97
C GLN A 206 18.44 3.11 -19.10
N MET A 207 18.08 3.44 -20.33
CA MET A 207 18.47 2.65 -21.49
C MET A 207 19.94 2.88 -21.84
N LEU A 208 20.61 1.83 -22.29
CA LEU A 208 21.96 1.92 -22.83
C LEU A 208 21.93 2.58 -24.21
N LYS A 209 23.02 3.28 -24.58
CA LYS A 209 23.16 3.94 -25.90
C LYS A 209 22.82 3.01 -27.07
N ARG A 210 23.30 1.76 -27.04
CA ARG A 210 22.98 0.77 -28.07
C ARG A 210 21.47 0.50 -28.19
N GLN A 211 20.77 0.36 -27.06
CA GLN A 211 19.32 0.12 -27.05
C GLN A 211 18.56 1.34 -27.56
N ILE A 212 19.04 2.56 -27.24
CA ILE A 212 18.47 3.81 -27.75
C ILE A 212 18.63 3.89 -29.28
N ASP A 213 19.82 3.58 -29.80
CA ASP A 213 20.11 3.60 -31.23
C ASP A 213 19.26 2.57 -31.98
N GLU A 214 19.17 1.34 -31.47
CA GLU A 214 18.33 0.26 -32.01
C GLU A 214 16.84 0.67 -32.02
N HIS A 215 16.34 1.20 -30.91
CA HIS A 215 14.96 1.64 -30.78
C HIS A 215 14.63 2.83 -31.70
N THR A 216 15.55 3.78 -31.84
CA THR A 216 15.39 4.95 -32.71
C THR A 216 15.42 4.54 -34.20
N ALA A 217 16.28 3.59 -34.56
CA ALA A 217 16.32 3.02 -35.91
C ALA A 217 15.00 2.31 -36.24
N GLU A 218 14.45 1.52 -35.30
CA GLU A 218 13.17 0.85 -35.47
C GLU A 218 12.02 1.84 -35.64
N LEU A 219 11.95 2.88 -34.79
CA LEU A 219 10.95 3.95 -34.95
C LEU A 219 11.05 4.65 -36.31
N SER A 220 12.27 4.83 -36.83
CA SER A 220 12.51 5.45 -38.14
C SER A 220 12.06 4.54 -39.29
N ARG A 221 12.26 3.22 -39.14
CA ARG A 221 11.80 2.21 -40.10
C ARG A 221 10.28 2.15 -40.20
N CYS A 222 9.57 2.09 -39.06
CA CYS A 222 8.10 2.11 -39.05
C CYS A 222 7.53 3.39 -39.68
N LYS A 223 8.20 4.54 -39.48
CA LYS A 223 7.80 5.81 -40.12
C LYS A 223 7.99 5.78 -41.64
N ALA A 224 9.09 5.20 -42.13
CA ALA A 224 9.38 5.11 -43.57
C ALA A 224 8.43 4.15 -44.30
N GLU A 225 8.00 3.07 -43.65
CA GLU A 225 7.03 2.10 -44.19
C GLU A 225 5.61 2.69 -44.32
N GLY A 226 5.40 3.96 -43.96
CA GLY A 226 4.12 4.63 -44.14
C GLY A 226 3.06 4.14 -43.16
N GLU A 227 3.47 3.45 -42.10
CA GLU A 227 2.62 3.11 -40.96
C GLU A 227 2.34 4.41 -40.17
N THR A 228 1.57 5.28 -40.81
CA THR A 228 0.90 6.41 -40.20
C THR A 228 -0.08 5.80 -39.21
N ARG A 229 0.39 5.58 -37.97
CA ARG A 229 -0.42 5.13 -36.83
C ARG A 229 -1.68 5.96 -36.87
N LYS A 230 -2.79 5.34 -37.29
CA LYS A 230 -4.05 6.04 -37.57
C LYS A 230 -4.49 6.72 -36.29
N SER A 231 -4.14 8.00 -36.16
CA SER A 231 -4.80 8.90 -35.25
C SER A 231 -6.28 8.77 -35.58
N LYS A 232 -7.05 8.14 -34.69
CA LYS A 232 -8.51 8.20 -34.73
C LYS A 232 -8.87 9.65 -34.43
N GLY A 233 -8.69 10.52 -35.42
CA GLY A 233 -9.07 11.91 -35.40
C GLY A 233 -10.56 11.96 -35.11
N LYS A 234 -10.89 12.47 -33.93
CA LYS A 234 -12.25 12.88 -33.60
C LYS A 234 -12.70 13.83 -34.70
N LYS A 235 -13.77 13.47 -35.43
CA LYS A 235 -14.51 14.43 -36.25
C LYS A 235 -15.01 15.53 -35.31
N ALA A 236 -14.36 16.67 -35.31
CA ALA A 236 -14.89 17.88 -34.73
C ALA A 236 -16.15 18.24 -35.53
N VAL A 237 -17.31 17.97 -34.94
CA VAL A 237 -18.58 18.52 -35.42
C VAL A 237 -18.50 20.02 -35.14
N ILE A 238 -18.27 20.80 -36.20
CA ILE A 238 -18.47 22.24 -36.18
C ILE A 238 -19.99 22.45 -36.16
N THR A 239 -20.57 22.52 -34.97
CA THR A 239 -21.94 23.02 -34.80
C THR A 239 -21.84 24.53 -34.68
N GLY A 240 -22.11 25.24 -35.78
CA GLY A 240 -22.24 26.69 -35.78
C GLY A 240 -23.27 27.13 -34.75
N ARG A 241 -22.89 28.09 -33.90
CA ARG A 241 -23.85 28.86 -33.12
C ARG A 241 -23.72 30.34 -33.48
N ASN A 242 -24.89 30.86 -33.82
CA ASN A 242 -25.16 32.16 -34.40
C ASN A 242 -24.54 33.31 -33.60
N ILE A 243 -23.91 34.20 -34.35
CA ILE A 243 -23.76 35.62 -34.04
C ILE A 243 -25.18 36.18 -33.94
N LYS A 244 -25.56 36.69 -32.76
CA LYS A 244 -26.68 37.63 -32.65
C LYS A 244 -26.11 38.94 -32.13
N ASP A 245 -25.98 39.83 -33.09
CA ASP A 245 -25.76 41.25 -32.98
C ASP A 245 -27.03 41.92 -32.42
N SER A 246 -26.87 42.74 -31.40
CA SER A 246 -27.80 43.83 -31.04
C SER A 246 -27.15 44.72 -29.97
N GLY A 247 -26.42 45.72 -30.44
CA GLY A 247 -26.73 47.14 -30.22
C GLY A 247 -27.03 47.68 -28.80
N GLU A 248 -26.26 48.72 -28.49
CA GLU A 248 -26.71 50.02 -27.95
C GLU A 248 -26.68 50.28 -26.43
N SER A 249 -25.61 50.99 -26.04
CA SER A 249 -25.56 52.26 -25.29
C SER A 249 -26.45 52.48 -24.07
N ASP A 250 -25.83 52.71 -22.90
CA ASP A 250 -26.15 53.90 -22.10
C ASP A 250 -24.98 54.28 -21.16
N GLU A 251 -24.64 55.58 -21.18
CA GLU A 251 -23.69 56.21 -20.25
C GLU A 251 -24.47 56.74 -19.04
N GLY A 252 -23.99 56.44 -17.82
CA GLY A 252 -24.67 56.87 -16.60
C GLY A 252 -23.72 56.98 -15.41
N SER A 253 -23.32 58.21 -15.15
CA SER A 253 -22.36 58.69 -14.16
C SER A 253 -22.73 58.46 -12.67
N THR A 254 -21.69 58.41 -11.81
CA THR A 254 -21.60 58.89 -10.40
C THR A 254 -22.50 58.30 -9.31
N SER A 255 -21.89 57.77 -8.23
CA SER A 255 -21.95 58.38 -6.88
C SER A 255 -21.31 57.48 -5.80
N GLU A 256 -20.69 58.15 -4.84
CA GLU A 256 -19.95 57.73 -3.64
C GLU A 256 -20.82 57.02 -2.57
N GLY A 257 -20.14 56.39 -1.60
CA GLY A 257 -20.65 56.13 -0.24
C GLY A 257 -20.63 54.65 0.20
N SER A 258 -19.71 54.27 1.10
CA SER A 258 -19.96 53.99 2.54
C SER A 258 -20.29 52.50 2.76
N GLU A 259 -19.38 51.68 3.31
CA GLU A 259 -19.09 51.42 4.74
C GLU A 259 -19.57 50.01 5.11
N ASP A 260 -18.69 49.30 5.83
CA ASP A 260 -18.94 48.26 6.83
C ASP A 260 -20.07 47.22 6.61
N GLU A 261 -19.65 45.96 6.46
CA GLU A 261 -19.92 44.95 7.51
C GLU A 261 -19.18 43.65 7.22
N ALA A 262 -18.28 43.30 8.13
CA ALA A 262 -17.66 41.99 8.23
C ALA A 262 -18.67 40.97 8.81
N PRO A 263 -18.80 39.76 8.26
CA PRO A 263 -19.56 38.70 8.93
C PRO A 263 -18.72 38.04 10.04
N PRO A 264 -19.33 37.74 11.21
CA PRO A 264 -18.60 37.27 12.39
C PRO A 264 -18.20 35.80 12.30
N SER A 265 -16.94 35.53 12.65
CA SER A 265 -16.39 34.22 12.98
C SER A 265 -16.84 33.76 14.36
N LYS A 266 -17.62 32.67 14.47
CA LYS A 266 -17.83 31.85 15.70
C LYS A 266 -18.31 30.46 15.26
N GLN A 267 -17.91 29.32 15.82
CA GLN A 267 -17.02 28.98 16.91
C GLN A 267 -16.68 27.48 16.74
N GLN A 268 -15.41 27.13 16.87
CA GLN A 268 -14.96 25.74 17.01
C GLN A 268 -15.51 25.19 18.34
N GLY A 269 -16.39 24.20 18.25
CA GLY A 269 -16.78 23.37 19.38
C GLY A 269 -15.71 22.31 19.62
N THR A 270 -14.81 22.56 20.58
CA THR A 270 -13.94 21.51 21.12
C THR A 270 -14.74 20.65 22.10
N CYS A 271 -15.08 19.42 21.71
CA CYS A 271 -15.46 18.39 22.68
C CYS A 271 -14.20 17.91 23.40
N LYS A 272 -14.04 18.34 24.64
CA LYS A 272 -13.07 17.79 25.59
C LYS A 272 -13.70 16.57 26.26
N ASP A 273 -13.56 15.39 25.65
CA ASP A 273 -13.76 14.14 26.38
C ASP A 273 -12.44 13.77 27.04
N LYS A 274 -12.39 13.98 28.36
CA LYS A 274 -11.33 13.48 29.23
C LYS A 274 -11.49 11.96 29.34
N ILE A 275 -10.80 11.21 28.49
CA ILE A 275 -10.49 9.81 28.78
C ILE A 275 -9.26 9.82 29.69
N THR A 276 -9.47 9.68 30.99
CA THR A 276 -8.40 9.35 31.93
C THR A 276 -8.12 7.85 31.80
N TYR A 277 -7.06 7.49 31.08
CA TYR A 277 -6.53 6.14 31.09
C TYR A 277 -5.55 5.98 32.25
N ARG A 278 -5.75 4.90 32.99
CA ARG A 278 -5.02 4.55 34.22
C ARG A 278 -3.71 3.88 33.82
N SER A 279 -2.60 4.61 33.86
CA SER A 279 -1.25 4.04 33.70
C SER A 279 -0.79 3.41 35.01
N HIS A 280 -0.56 2.10 35.03
CA HIS A 280 0.31 1.33 35.94
C HIS A 280 0.51 -0.03 35.24
N SER A 281 1.70 -0.61 35.09
CA SER A 281 2.75 -0.81 36.09
C SER A 281 4.16 -0.77 35.49
N VAL A 282 5.06 -0.03 36.14
CA VAL A 282 6.51 -0.22 36.07
C VAL A 282 6.81 -1.50 36.85
N ILE A 283 7.47 -2.47 36.21
CA ILE A 283 8.08 -3.61 36.91
C ILE A 283 9.49 -3.15 37.24
N ASP A 284 9.68 -2.70 38.47
CA ASP A 284 11.01 -2.55 39.05
C ASP A 284 11.57 -3.96 39.31
N GLU A 285 12.67 -4.31 38.63
CA GLU A 285 13.47 -5.46 39.02
C GLU A 285 14.19 -5.12 40.31
N GLU A 286 13.71 -5.64 41.43
CA GLU A 286 14.45 -5.67 42.68
C GLU A 286 15.70 -6.55 42.51
N GLY A 287 16.87 -5.91 42.58
CA GLY A 287 18.12 -6.59 42.85
C GLY A 287 18.11 -7.20 44.26
N SER A 288 18.51 -8.46 44.36
CA SER A 288 19.01 -9.05 45.59
C SER A 288 20.50 -9.33 45.43
N ASP A 289 21.28 -8.47 46.07
CA ASP A 289 22.61 -8.79 46.60
C ASP A 289 22.47 -9.65 47.88
N GLU A 290 23.59 -10.32 48.23
CA GLU A 290 23.94 -11.06 49.47
C GLU A 290 23.53 -12.56 49.47
N GLU A 291 24.42 -13.55 49.63
CA GLU A 291 25.80 -13.66 50.16
C GLU A 291 26.71 -14.57 49.31
#